data_AF-A0A8H8A318-F1
#
_entry.id   AF-A0A8H8A318-F1
#
_cell.length_a   1.000
_cell.length_b   1.000
_cell.length_c   1.000
_cell.angle_alpha   90.00
_cell.angle_beta   90.00
_cell.angle_gamma   90.00
#
_symmetry.space_group_name_H-M   'P 1'
#
loop_
_entity.id
_entity.type
_entity.pdbx_description
1 polymer ?
#
loop_
_entity_poly.entity_id
_entity_poly.type
_entity_poly.pdbx_seq_one_letter_code
_entity_poly.pdbx_strand_id
1 'polypeptide(L)'
;MDSKENKENVNLEDAQKCISSFLSAKLFLHSQKQDYIRKTSSANTGSTVAQQQNTDDISNVQNEVGEEDISDPNIVESDLKYFKELFSKLKFSYIEQETKERYLRAILDDPILVVEHKDNIELEKKNVELKSHLKSRKEDVDKTCKELEQTVSKVCNDYETTIQQAIEADHMLKEIEKMEKEIEELKDNEKNQEQNLPLKDSLSLLSSQTKKASKLKKDIDQFQAVYEHKKEQLKETIDEVKKRENEKQCCEAFAKEAIHTRQLSTMNEKYKKEQSGLWYQSLLDLQTTLLQIKNFRYDNSQERIDLTLKTRKGHLPIHLFFKNGLFHDACVDLNIDIEKTLSQAKQPRYLVFQIFYEDQLISSLTGTVRPKKASASNSRLPDGASIILKPSDLSNIIKEHVHLNFGDWGHGLVASSLNIKYYSPATCMGILRIARQHYRLVWAALTLVKMVHNQRVVIRVLRVNGTMKSAEMYLIEHNRDLLLQHKSM
;
A
#
# COMPACT_ATOMS: atom_id res chain seq x y z
N MET A 1 -79.84 -32.87 -0.21
CA MET A 1 -79.32 -32.06 -1.32
C MET A 1 -77.95 -31.58 -0.91
N ASP A 2 -77.00 -32.52 -0.77
CA ASP A 2 -76.14 -33.01 -1.85
C ASP A 2 -75.28 -31.89 -2.45
N SER A 3 -74.47 -31.25 -1.61
CA SER A 3 -73.26 -30.57 -2.05
C SER A 3 -72.19 -31.64 -2.20
N LYS A 4 -72.12 -32.22 -3.41
CA LYS A 4 -71.03 -33.10 -3.84
C LYS A 4 -69.71 -32.38 -3.58
N GLU A 5 -68.97 -32.82 -2.57
CA GLU A 5 -67.53 -32.58 -2.48
C GLU A 5 -66.90 -33.22 -3.72
N ASN A 6 -66.61 -32.40 -4.73
CA ASN A 6 -65.65 -32.73 -5.76
C ASN A 6 -64.27 -32.84 -5.09
N LYS A 7 -64.01 -34.01 -4.48
CA LYS A 7 -62.64 -34.46 -4.28
C LYS A 7 -62.12 -34.87 -5.65
N GLU A 8 -61.64 -33.89 -6.40
CA GLU A 8 -60.61 -34.15 -7.39
C GLU A 8 -59.45 -34.76 -6.60
N ASN A 9 -59.32 -36.08 -6.67
CA ASN A 9 -58.11 -36.79 -6.25
C ASN A 9 -56.97 -36.22 -7.09
N VAL A 10 -56.31 -35.19 -6.58
CA VAL A 10 -55.04 -34.72 -7.11
C VAL A 10 -54.08 -35.88 -6.93
N ASN A 11 -53.76 -36.56 -8.03
CA ASN A 11 -52.82 -37.67 -8.02
C ASN A 11 -51.46 -37.13 -7.54
N LEU A 12 -51.04 -37.53 -6.34
CA LEU A 12 -49.88 -36.97 -5.64
C LEU A 12 -48.59 -37.16 -6.45
N GLU A 13 -48.52 -38.25 -7.22
CA GLU A 13 -47.44 -38.53 -8.16
C GLU A 13 -47.41 -37.58 -9.36
N ASP A 14 -48.58 -37.18 -9.89
CA ASP A 14 -48.65 -36.26 -11.02
C ASP A 14 -48.31 -34.82 -10.59
N ALA A 15 -48.66 -34.45 -9.36
CA ALA A 15 -48.22 -33.19 -8.75
C ALA A 15 -46.69 -33.16 -8.55
N GLN A 16 -46.09 -34.24 -8.05
CA GLN A 16 -44.63 -34.36 -7.92
C GLN A 16 -43.91 -34.34 -9.29
N LYS A 17 -44.48 -34.96 -10.33
CA LYS A 17 -43.94 -34.92 -11.70
C LYS A 17 -44.02 -33.51 -12.31
N CYS A 18 -45.12 -32.79 -12.10
CA CYS A 18 -45.26 -31.41 -12.57
C CYS A 18 -44.29 -30.46 -11.88
N ILE A 19 -44.12 -30.57 -10.56
CA ILE A 19 -43.19 -29.73 -9.79
C ILE A 19 -41.74 -30.05 -10.16
N SER A 20 -41.37 -31.33 -10.29
CA SER A 20 -40.01 -31.71 -10.72
C SER A 20 -39.72 -31.28 -12.17
N SER A 21 -40.69 -31.41 -13.08
CA SER A 21 -40.59 -30.87 -14.44
C SER A 21 -40.39 -29.35 -14.42
N PHE A 22 -41.14 -28.61 -13.60
CA PHE A 22 -41.02 -27.16 -13.48
C PHE A 22 -39.66 -26.73 -12.89
N LEU A 23 -39.19 -27.38 -11.83
CA LEU A 23 -37.87 -27.12 -11.24
C LEU A 23 -36.71 -27.45 -12.20
N SER A 24 -36.92 -28.43 -13.09
CA SER A 24 -35.95 -28.75 -14.14
C SER A 24 -35.94 -27.72 -15.28
N ALA A 25 -37.10 -27.12 -15.59
CA ALA A 25 -37.26 -26.08 -16.60
C ALA A 25 -36.80 -24.72 -16.05
N LYS A 26 -35.49 -24.48 -16.08
CA LYS A 26 -34.91 -23.19 -15.69
C LYS A 26 -35.26 -22.10 -16.69
N LEU A 27 -35.84 -20.99 -16.22
CA LEU A 27 -36.04 -19.80 -17.04
C LEU A 27 -34.67 -19.18 -17.38
N PHE A 28 -34.33 -19.14 -18.66
CA PHE A 28 -33.05 -18.63 -19.15
C PHE A 28 -32.76 -17.19 -18.70
N LEU A 29 -33.77 -16.32 -18.74
CA LEU A 29 -33.66 -14.93 -18.27
C LEU A 29 -33.30 -14.83 -16.78
N HIS A 30 -33.87 -15.70 -15.95
CA HIS A 30 -33.56 -15.72 -14.52
C HIS A 30 -32.14 -16.22 -14.26
N SER A 31 -31.68 -17.24 -15.01
CA SER A 31 -30.29 -17.71 -14.96
C SER A 31 -29.30 -16.59 -15.31
N GLN A 32 -29.55 -15.88 -16.40
CA GLN A 32 -28.70 -14.74 -16.81
C GLN A 32 -28.70 -13.61 -15.77
N LYS A 33 -29.85 -13.28 -15.18
CA LYS A 33 -29.96 -12.30 -14.09
C LYS A 33 -29.12 -12.74 -12.88
N GLN A 34 -29.21 -14.01 -12.47
CA GLN A 34 -28.41 -14.54 -11.35
C GLN A 34 -26.90 -14.55 -11.65
N ASP A 35 -26.51 -14.93 -12.88
CA ASP A 35 -25.12 -14.93 -13.31
C ASP A 35 -24.55 -13.51 -13.35
N TYR A 36 -25.33 -12.52 -13.80
CA TYR A 36 -24.98 -11.10 -13.74
C TYR A 36 -24.78 -10.62 -12.29
N ILE A 37 -25.70 -10.97 -11.38
CA ILE A 37 -25.58 -10.62 -9.96
C ILE A 37 -24.36 -11.30 -9.33
N ARG A 38 -24.08 -12.56 -9.65
CA ARG A 38 -22.92 -13.31 -9.13
C ARG A 38 -21.59 -12.70 -9.60
N LYS A 39 -21.51 -12.31 -10.88
CA LYS A 39 -20.31 -11.68 -11.46
C LYS A 39 -20.08 -10.27 -10.89
N THR A 40 -21.13 -9.47 -10.72
CA THR A 40 -21.03 -8.12 -10.13
C THR A 40 -20.69 -8.14 -8.63
N SER A 41 -21.19 -9.11 -7.87
CA SER A 41 -20.90 -9.22 -6.42
C SER A 41 -19.52 -9.80 -6.11
N SER A 42 -18.96 -10.65 -6.98
CA SER A 42 -17.61 -11.22 -6.80
C SER A 42 -16.48 -10.18 -6.99
N ALA A 43 -16.71 -9.13 -7.77
CA ALA A 43 -15.71 -8.09 -8.04
C ALA A 43 -15.46 -7.12 -6.85
N ASN A 44 -16.30 -7.14 -5.81
CA ASN A 44 -16.17 -6.21 -4.67
C ASN A 44 -15.15 -6.66 -3.60
N THR A 45 -14.41 -7.74 -3.82
CA THR A 45 -13.42 -8.29 -2.86
C THR A 45 -12.04 -8.61 -3.48
N GLY A 46 -11.64 -7.94 -4.56
CA GLY A 46 -10.34 -8.18 -5.20
C GLY A 46 -9.72 -6.96 -5.87
N SER A 47 -8.84 -6.28 -5.13
CA SER A 47 -7.59 -5.63 -5.60
C SER A 47 -7.60 -4.72 -6.85
N THR A 48 -7.42 -3.43 -6.55
CA THR A 48 -6.62 -2.45 -7.32
C THR A 48 -5.26 -3.01 -7.77
N VAL A 49 -5.06 -3.17 -9.09
CA VAL A 49 -3.76 -2.95 -9.76
C VAL A 49 -4.00 -2.42 -11.18
N ALA A 50 -3.27 -1.37 -11.50
CA ALA A 50 -3.27 -0.63 -12.76
C ALA A 50 -2.73 -1.43 -13.96
N GLN A 51 -3.22 -1.10 -15.15
CA GLN A 51 -2.37 -0.97 -16.34
C GLN A 51 -2.64 0.38 -17.01
N GLN A 52 -1.73 1.32 -16.75
CA GLN A 52 -1.36 2.34 -17.72
C GLN A 52 -0.71 1.62 -18.90
N GLN A 53 -1.35 1.69 -20.08
CA GLN A 53 -0.65 1.51 -21.33
C GLN A 53 -0.74 2.81 -22.12
N ASN A 54 0.41 3.11 -22.74
CA ASN A 54 0.79 4.38 -23.29
C ASN A 54 -0.10 4.80 -24.45
N THR A 55 -0.19 6.12 -24.58
CA THR A 55 -0.38 6.82 -25.84
C THR A 55 0.64 6.35 -26.87
N ASP A 56 0.23 6.32 -28.13
CA ASP A 56 1.01 6.06 -29.36
C ASP A 56 0.82 4.64 -29.91
N ASP A 57 -0.26 4.46 -30.70
CA ASP A 57 -0.23 3.76 -32.00
C ASP A 57 -1.66 3.66 -32.58
N ILE A 58 -2.05 4.70 -33.34
CA ILE A 58 -3.24 4.68 -34.19
C ILE A 58 -2.83 4.06 -35.54
N SER A 59 -2.71 2.72 -35.60
CA SER A 59 -2.67 2.00 -36.89
C SER A 59 -2.72 0.47 -36.74
N ASN A 60 -3.76 -0.08 -36.10
CA ASN A 60 -4.23 -1.42 -36.46
C ASN A 60 -5.54 -1.74 -35.77
N VAL A 61 -6.65 -1.54 -36.47
CA VAL A 61 -7.90 -2.23 -36.16
C VAL A 61 -8.24 -3.06 -37.38
N GLN A 62 -7.65 -4.26 -37.44
CA GLN A 62 -8.18 -5.33 -38.27
C GLN A 62 -9.32 -5.99 -37.50
N ASN A 63 -10.46 -6.11 -38.17
CA ASN A 63 -11.63 -6.82 -37.71
C ASN A 63 -11.30 -8.31 -37.60
N GLU A 64 -11.08 -8.80 -36.38
CA GLU A 64 -11.28 -10.20 -36.04
C GLU A 64 -12.44 -10.27 -35.04
N VAL A 65 -13.62 -10.61 -35.55
CA VAL A 65 -14.78 -11.00 -34.75
C VAL A 65 -14.54 -12.46 -34.36
N GLY A 66 -13.82 -12.66 -33.26
CA GLY A 66 -13.71 -13.93 -32.56
C GLY A 66 -14.70 -13.96 -31.40
N GLU A 67 -15.50 -15.03 -31.33
CA GLU A 67 -16.32 -15.39 -30.18
C GLU A 67 -15.42 -15.65 -28.96
N GLU A 68 -15.12 -14.61 -28.18
CA GLU A 68 -14.47 -14.77 -26.87
C GLU A 68 -15.38 -14.23 -25.76
N ASP A 69 -15.40 -15.00 -24.67
CA ASP A 69 -16.18 -14.81 -23.47
C ASP A 69 -16.44 -13.36 -23.10
N ILE A 70 -17.71 -13.04 -22.83
CA ILE A 70 -18.14 -11.72 -22.36
C ILE A 70 -17.41 -11.43 -21.04
N SER A 71 -16.36 -10.64 -21.18
CA SER A 71 -15.53 -10.04 -20.13
C SER A 71 -16.39 -9.30 -19.11
N ASP A 72 -15.90 -9.24 -17.87
CA ASP A 72 -16.62 -8.82 -16.67
C ASP A 72 -17.66 -7.70 -16.88
N PRO A 73 -18.90 -7.84 -16.35
CA PRO A 73 -20.00 -6.91 -16.58
C PRO A 73 -19.74 -5.47 -16.09
N ASN A 74 -18.78 -5.27 -15.18
CA ASN A 74 -18.36 -3.92 -14.74
C ASN A 74 -17.47 -3.19 -15.77
N ILE A 75 -16.76 -3.92 -16.64
CA ILE A 75 -15.92 -3.34 -17.69
C ILE A 75 -16.80 -2.76 -18.80
N VAL A 76 -17.95 -3.39 -19.07
CA VAL A 76 -18.88 -2.95 -20.11
C VAL A 76 -19.40 -1.53 -19.85
N GLU A 77 -19.67 -1.15 -18.60
CA GLU A 77 -20.14 0.22 -18.30
C GLU A 77 -19.03 1.27 -18.50
N SER A 78 -17.80 0.97 -18.07
CA SER A 78 -16.64 1.84 -18.33
C SER A 78 -16.32 1.93 -19.82
N ASP A 79 -16.43 0.83 -20.56
CA ASP A 79 -16.17 0.77 -22.00
C ASP A 79 -17.23 1.54 -22.78
N LEU A 80 -18.52 1.40 -22.43
CA LEU A 80 -19.59 2.18 -23.04
C LEU A 80 -19.38 3.68 -22.82
N LYS A 81 -18.87 4.08 -21.65
CA LYS A 81 -18.52 5.48 -21.37
C LYS A 81 -17.31 5.94 -22.21
N TYR A 82 -16.27 5.10 -22.29
CA TYR A 82 -15.10 5.36 -23.12
C TYR A 82 -15.48 5.49 -24.60
N PHE A 83 -16.26 4.56 -25.16
CA PHE A 83 -16.74 4.61 -26.54
C PHE A 83 -17.60 5.84 -26.80
N LYS A 84 -18.49 6.23 -25.87
CA LYS A 84 -19.25 7.48 -26.01
C LYS A 84 -18.35 8.70 -26.10
N GLU A 85 -17.29 8.75 -25.29
CA GLU A 85 -16.33 9.86 -25.32
C GLU A 85 -15.47 9.83 -26.61
N LEU A 86 -14.99 8.65 -27.00
CA LEU A 86 -14.24 8.43 -28.23
C LEU A 86 -15.04 8.84 -29.47
N PHE A 87 -16.28 8.36 -29.60
CA PHE A 87 -17.16 8.73 -30.71
C PHE A 87 -17.53 10.21 -30.69
N SER A 88 -17.63 10.83 -29.51
CA SER A 88 -17.84 12.29 -29.42
C SER A 88 -16.62 13.04 -29.97
N LYS A 89 -15.40 12.66 -29.55
CA LYS A 89 -14.14 13.24 -30.05
C LYS A 89 -13.97 13.02 -31.55
N LEU A 90 -14.21 11.80 -32.03
CA LEU A 90 -14.11 11.45 -33.45
C LEU A 90 -15.13 12.22 -34.28
N LYS A 91 -16.37 12.36 -33.80
CA LYS A 91 -17.39 13.19 -34.43
C LYS A 91 -16.94 14.65 -34.56
N PHE A 92 -16.35 15.23 -33.51
CA PHE A 92 -15.84 16.61 -33.59
C PHE A 92 -14.71 16.73 -34.62
N SER A 93 -13.73 15.82 -34.58
CA SER A 93 -12.62 15.80 -35.54
C SER A 93 -13.11 15.59 -36.98
N TYR A 94 -14.08 14.70 -37.19
CA TYR A 94 -14.67 14.43 -38.51
C TYR A 94 -15.41 15.66 -39.05
N ILE A 95 -16.24 16.31 -38.24
CA ILE A 95 -16.94 17.53 -38.65
C ILE A 95 -15.95 18.66 -38.98
N GLU A 96 -14.90 18.83 -38.17
CA GLU A 96 -13.84 19.80 -38.45
C GLU A 96 -13.09 19.47 -39.75
N GLN A 97 -12.80 18.20 -40.02
CA GLN A 97 -12.13 17.79 -41.25
C GLN A 97 -13.03 17.95 -42.48
N GLU A 98 -14.30 17.54 -42.40
CA GLU A 98 -15.28 17.71 -43.48
C GLU A 98 -15.52 19.20 -43.77
N THR A 99 -15.59 20.05 -42.75
CA THR A 99 -15.73 21.50 -42.95
C THR A 99 -14.52 22.11 -43.62
N LYS A 100 -13.29 21.72 -43.21
CA LYS A 100 -12.05 22.15 -43.88
C LYS A 100 -12.00 21.66 -45.32
N GLU A 101 -12.35 20.40 -45.59
CA GLU A 101 -12.34 19.84 -46.93
C GLU A 101 -13.39 20.49 -47.82
N ARG A 102 -14.63 20.64 -47.34
CA ARG A 102 -15.71 21.31 -48.08
C ARG A 102 -15.36 22.77 -48.37
N TYR A 103 -14.71 23.46 -47.43
CA TYR A 103 -14.21 24.83 -47.65
C TYR A 103 -13.15 24.88 -48.77
N LEU A 104 -12.18 23.96 -48.74
CA LEU A 104 -11.14 23.90 -49.77
C LEU A 104 -11.72 23.54 -51.15
N ARG A 105 -12.64 22.58 -51.22
CA ARG A 105 -13.34 22.24 -52.48
C ARG A 105 -14.15 23.42 -53.01
N ALA A 106 -14.87 24.14 -52.15
CA ALA A 106 -15.66 25.31 -52.56
C ALA A 106 -14.80 26.47 -53.13
N ILE A 107 -13.52 26.58 -52.73
CA ILE A 107 -12.58 27.56 -53.29
C ILE A 107 -11.96 27.07 -54.60
N LEU A 108 -11.74 25.76 -54.73
CA LEU A 108 -11.03 25.15 -55.85
C LEU A 108 -11.93 24.77 -57.04
N ASP A 109 -13.25 24.66 -56.83
CA ASP A 109 -14.21 24.38 -57.90
C ASP A 109 -14.49 25.65 -58.73
N ASP A 110 -14.32 25.57 -60.06
CA ASP A 110 -14.64 26.63 -61.02
C ASP A 110 -16.03 26.37 -61.67
N PRO A 111 -17.05 27.24 -61.50
CA PRO A 111 -17.06 28.51 -60.78
C PRO A 111 -17.29 28.36 -59.26
N ILE A 112 -16.68 29.26 -58.48
CA ILE A 112 -16.74 29.30 -57.01
C ILE A 112 -18.17 29.14 -56.52
N LEU A 113 -18.43 28.05 -55.80
CA LEU A 113 -19.74 27.75 -55.24
C LEU A 113 -20.01 28.68 -54.04
N VAL A 114 -20.68 29.81 -54.30
CA VAL A 114 -21.12 30.73 -53.24
C VAL A 114 -22.37 30.15 -52.59
N VAL A 115 -22.24 29.67 -51.34
CA VAL A 115 -23.40 29.23 -50.55
C VAL A 115 -24.30 30.43 -50.29
N GLU A 116 -25.46 30.48 -50.96
CA GLU A 116 -26.42 31.57 -50.75
C GLU A 116 -27.14 31.42 -49.41
N HIS A 117 -27.59 32.55 -48.84
CA HIS A 117 -28.36 32.55 -47.59
C HIS A 117 -29.66 31.72 -47.71
N LYS A 118 -30.21 31.58 -48.92
CA LYS A 118 -31.39 30.75 -49.21
C LYS A 118 -31.11 29.26 -49.02
N ASP A 119 -29.96 28.77 -49.50
CA ASP A 119 -29.57 27.36 -49.38
C ASP A 119 -29.34 26.97 -47.92
N ASN A 120 -28.77 27.89 -47.12
CA ASN A 120 -28.64 27.70 -45.68
C ASN A 120 -30.00 27.58 -44.99
N ILE A 121 -30.98 28.41 -45.37
CA ILE A 121 -32.34 28.36 -44.82
C ILE A 121 -33.04 27.04 -45.20
N GLU A 122 -32.84 26.53 -46.42
CA GLU A 122 -33.40 25.24 -46.84
C GLU A 122 -32.75 24.05 -46.13
N LEU A 123 -31.42 24.07 -45.96
CA LEU A 123 -30.70 23.06 -45.19
C LEU A 123 -31.06 23.10 -43.70
N GLU A 124 -31.28 24.28 -43.13
CA GLU A 124 -31.77 24.43 -41.76
C GLU A 124 -33.17 23.82 -41.60
N LYS A 125 -34.10 24.07 -42.54
CA LYS A 125 -35.43 23.45 -42.53
C LYS A 125 -35.35 21.91 -42.58
N LYS A 126 -34.61 21.36 -43.54
CA LYS A 126 -34.41 19.90 -43.66
C LYS A 126 -33.75 19.30 -42.42
N ASN A 127 -32.77 20.00 -41.83
CA ASN A 127 -32.13 19.57 -40.59
C ASN A 127 -33.08 19.61 -39.40
N VAL A 128 -33.97 20.60 -39.32
CA VAL A 128 -34.99 20.68 -38.25
C VAL A 128 -36.00 19.53 -38.39
N GLU A 129 -36.45 19.23 -39.61
CA GLU A 129 -37.35 18.09 -39.90
C GLU A 129 -36.68 16.74 -39.55
N LEU A 130 -35.44 16.50 -40.01
CA LEU A 130 -34.74 15.26 -39.69
C LEU A 130 -34.42 15.14 -38.19
N LYS A 131 -34.09 16.25 -37.52
CA LYS A 131 -33.89 16.28 -36.06
C LYS A 131 -35.18 15.98 -35.31
N SER A 132 -36.34 16.46 -35.76
CA SER A 132 -37.62 16.16 -35.13
C SER A 132 -38.00 14.68 -35.29
N HIS A 133 -37.81 14.11 -36.49
CA HIS A 133 -38.00 12.67 -36.74
C HIS A 133 -37.07 11.79 -35.90
N LEU A 134 -35.78 12.15 -35.83
CA LEU A 134 -34.81 11.42 -35.00
C LEU A 134 -35.16 11.52 -33.52
N LYS A 135 -35.63 12.68 -33.05
CA LYS A 135 -36.08 12.86 -31.67
C LYS A 135 -37.29 11.98 -31.35
N SER A 136 -38.30 11.97 -32.21
CA SER A 136 -39.47 11.09 -32.07
C SER A 136 -39.06 9.61 -31.98
N ARG A 137 -38.19 9.15 -32.89
CA ARG A 137 -37.77 7.75 -32.91
C ARG A 137 -36.93 7.36 -31.69
N LYS A 138 -36.11 8.27 -31.16
CA LYS A 138 -35.38 8.04 -29.90
C LYS A 138 -36.35 7.93 -28.72
N GLU A 139 -37.34 8.81 -28.65
CA GLU A 139 -38.36 8.75 -27.61
C GLU A 139 -39.14 7.44 -27.66
N ASP A 140 -39.44 6.92 -28.86
CA ASP A 140 -40.13 5.64 -29.01
C ASP A 140 -39.25 4.44 -28.63
N VAL A 141 -37.96 4.46 -28.97
CA VAL A 141 -36.99 3.43 -28.52
C VAL A 141 -36.83 3.47 -26.99
N ASP A 142 -36.74 4.67 -26.40
CA ASP A 142 -36.63 4.81 -24.95
C ASP A 142 -37.89 4.30 -24.22
N LYS A 143 -39.08 4.47 -24.82
CA LYS A 143 -40.33 3.90 -24.30
C LYS A 143 -40.31 2.38 -24.36
N THR A 144 -39.99 1.79 -25.52
CA THR A 144 -39.98 0.33 -25.69
C THR A 144 -38.92 -0.33 -24.82
N CYS A 145 -37.74 0.27 -24.66
CA CYS A 145 -36.72 -0.21 -23.71
C CYS A 145 -37.23 -0.21 -22.27
N LYS A 146 -37.89 0.87 -21.82
CA LYS A 146 -38.46 0.93 -20.46
C LYS A 146 -39.57 -0.09 -20.25
N GLU A 147 -40.44 -0.28 -21.23
CA GLU A 147 -41.49 -1.30 -21.17
C GLU A 147 -40.90 -2.71 -21.11
N LEU A 148 -39.85 -2.97 -21.89
CA LEU A 148 -39.12 -4.24 -21.87
C LEU A 148 -38.45 -4.49 -20.52
N GLU A 149 -37.77 -3.50 -19.94
CA GLU A 149 -37.17 -3.61 -18.60
C GLU A 149 -38.21 -3.90 -17.51
N GLN A 150 -39.36 -3.23 -17.58
CA GLN A 150 -40.47 -3.45 -16.65
C GLN A 150 -41.07 -4.85 -16.78
N THR A 151 -41.31 -5.32 -18.01
CA THR A 151 -41.86 -6.67 -18.26
C THR A 151 -40.88 -7.75 -17.83
N VAL A 152 -39.59 -7.60 -18.14
CA VAL A 152 -38.52 -8.51 -17.69
C VAL A 152 -38.46 -8.58 -16.17
N SER A 153 -38.53 -7.43 -15.50
CA SER A 153 -38.51 -7.37 -14.04
C SER A 153 -39.72 -8.07 -13.41
N LYS A 154 -40.92 -7.84 -13.95
CA LYS A 154 -42.16 -8.52 -13.52
C LYS A 154 -42.05 -10.03 -13.69
N VAL A 155 -41.68 -10.50 -14.88
CA VAL A 155 -41.53 -11.93 -15.18
C VAL A 155 -40.48 -12.60 -14.28
N CYS A 156 -39.35 -11.92 -14.01
CA CYS A 156 -38.34 -12.47 -13.10
C CYS A 156 -38.86 -12.60 -11.66
N ASN A 157 -39.61 -11.60 -11.18
CA ASN A 157 -40.17 -11.63 -9.82
C ASN A 157 -41.29 -12.68 -9.69
N ASP A 158 -42.15 -12.80 -10.71
CA ASP A 158 -43.20 -13.82 -10.76
C ASP A 158 -42.58 -15.23 -10.85
N TYR A 159 -41.48 -15.38 -11.57
CA TYR A 159 -40.73 -16.63 -11.61
C TYR A 159 -40.06 -16.97 -10.26
N GLU A 160 -39.50 -15.97 -9.57
CA GLU A 160 -38.93 -16.15 -8.22
C GLU A 160 -39.99 -16.58 -7.20
N THR A 161 -41.18 -15.97 -7.22
CA THR A 161 -42.28 -16.34 -6.32
C THR A 161 -42.83 -17.74 -6.63
N THR A 162 -42.99 -18.08 -7.91
CA THR A 162 -43.43 -19.42 -8.31
C THR A 162 -42.39 -20.51 -8.00
N ILE A 163 -41.09 -20.22 -8.09
CA ILE A 163 -40.04 -21.14 -7.59
C ILE A 163 -40.17 -21.36 -6.08
N GLN A 164 -40.35 -20.28 -5.30
CA GLN A 164 -40.50 -20.40 -3.84
C GLN A 164 -41.71 -21.27 -3.49
N GLN A 165 -42.86 -20.99 -4.11
CA GLN A 165 -44.07 -21.79 -3.93
C GLN A 165 -43.88 -23.25 -4.36
N ALA A 166 -43.15 -23.51 -5.44
CA ALA A 166 -42.85 -24.87 -5.90
C ALA A 166 -41.94 -25.63 -4.91
N ILE A 167 -40.95 -24.96 -4.31
CA ILE A 167 -40.08 -25.55 -3.29
C ILE A 167 -40.87 -25.84 -2.00
N GLU A 168 -41.72 -24.91 -1.58
CA GLU A 168 -42.61 -25.10 -0.43
C GLU A 168 -43.57 -26.28 -0.66
N ALA A 169 -44.17 -26.36 -1.85
CA ALA A 169 -45.03 -27.47 -2.23
C ALA A 169 -44.29 -28.82 -2.25
N ASP A 170 -43.07 -28.89 -2.79
CA ASP A 170 -42.23 -30.09 -2.77
C ASP A 170 -41.86 -30.52 -1.33
N HIS A 171 -41.57 -29.55 -0.45
CA HIS A 171 -41.31 -29.81 0.96
C HIS A 171 -42.54 -30.38 1.67
N MET A 172 -43.71 -29.75 1.48
CA MET A 172 -44.97 -30.20 2.05
C MET A 172 -45.33 -31.61 1.55
N LEU A 173 -45.12 -31.91 0.27
CA LEU A 173 -45.35 -33.24 -0.30
C LEU A 173 -44.42 -34.30 0.31
N LYS A 174 -43.14 -33.96 0.56
CA LYS A 174 -42.20 -34.85 1.26
C LYS A 174 -42.54 -35.04 2.73
N GLU A 175 -43.06 -34.02 3.40
CA GLU A 175 -43.57 -34.15 4.77
C GLU A 175 -44.81 -35.01 4.83
N ILE A 176 -45.73 -34.87 3.88
CA ILE A 176 -46.90 -35.75 3.77
C ILE A 176 -46.45 -37.20 3.57
N GLU A 177 -45.49 -37.47 2.68
CA GLU A 177 -44.97 -38.84 2.48
C GLU A 177 -44.30 -39.40 3.74
N LYS A 178 -43.58 -38.56 4.51
CA LYS A 178 -43.01 -38.96 5.81
C LYS A 178 -44.08 -39.25 6.85
N MET A 179 -45.10 -38.40 6.95
CA MET A 179 -46.21 -38.58 7.87
C MET A 179 -47.03 -39.83 7.50
N GLU A 180 -47.23 -40.11 6.22
CA GLU A 180 -47.88 -41.33 5.74
C GLU A 180 -47.06 -42.58 6.10
N LYS A 181 -45.74 -42.55 5.89
CA LYS A 181 -44.83 -43.63 6.32
C LYS A 181 -44.83 -43.81 7.83
N GLU A 182 -44.83 -42.73 8.61
CA GLU A 182 -44.88 -42.78 10.06
C GLU A 182 -46.23 -43.34 10.55
N ILE A 183 -47.35 -42.99 9.92
CA ILE A 183 -48.66 -43.58 10.20
C ILE A 183 -48.67 -45.08 9.86
N GLU A 184 -48.01 -45.50 8.79
CA GLU A 184 -47.89 -46.91 8.40
C GLU A 184 -47.00 -47.70 9.36
N GLU A 185 -45.84 -47.16 9.74
CA GLU A 185 -44.97 -47.71 10.78
C GLU A 185 -45.66 -47.77 12.14
N LEU A 186 -46.47 -46.77 12.50
CA LEU A 186 -47.26 -46.77 13.74
C LEU A 186 -48.39 -47.79 13.70
N LYS A 187 -49.08 -47.96 12.57
CA LYS A 187 -50.06 -49.05 12.38
C LYS A 187 -49.42 -50.44 12.47
N ASP A 188 -48.20 -50.60 11.99
CA ASP A 188 -47.44 -51.84 12.14
C ASP A 188 -46.92 -52.02 13.58
N ASN A 189 -46.57 -50.93 14.27
CA ASN A 189 -46.18 -50.94 15.68
C ASN A 189 -47.35 -51.13 16.66
N GLU A 190 -48.60 -50.84 16.28
CA GLU A 190 -49.78 -51.25 17.07
C GLU A 190 -49.88 -52.79 17.22
N LYS A 191 -49.14 -53.57 16.40
CA LYS A 191 -48.99 -55.02 16.54
C LYS A 191 -47.76 -55.47 17.32
N ASN A 192 -46.87 -54.56 17.76
CA ASN A 192 -45.63 -54.93 18.42
C ASN A 192 -45.77 -55.13 19.94
N GLN A 193 -45.25 -56.27 20.39
CA GLN A 193 -45.25 -56.85 21.74
C GLN A 193 -44.52 -56.01 22.82
N GLU A 194 -44.37 -54.69 22.66
CA GLU A 194 -43.73 -53.84 23.68
C GLU A 194 -44.67 -53.49 24.85
N GLN A 195 -45.98 -53.68 24.68
CA GLN A 195 -46.96 -53.54 25.77
C GLN A 195 -46.95 -54.71 26.78
N ASN A 196 -46.11 -55.74 26.58
CA ASN A 196 -46.06 -56.94 27.43
C ASN A 196 -44.68 -57.20 28.08
N LEU A 197 -43.92 -56.16 28.44
CA LEU A 197 -42.69 -56.35 29.24
C LEU A 197 -42.98 -56.53 30.76
N PRO A 198 -42.24 -57.42 31.45
CA PRO A 198 -42.35 -57.60 32.89
C PRO A 198 -41.93 -56.32 33.64
N LEU A 199 -42.67 -56.01 34.72
CA LEU A 199 -42.67 -54.74 35.46
C LEU A 199 -41.28 -54.17 35.80
N LYS A 200 -40.29 -55.04 36.03
CA LYS A 200 -38.92 -54.66 36.42
C LYS A 200 -38.13 -54.03 35.26
N ASP A 201 -38.31 -54.55 34.05
CA ASP A 201 -37.65 -54.05 32.86
C ASP A 201 -38.27 -52.72 32.42
N SER A 202 -39.60 -52.59 32.53
CA SER A 202 -40.34 -51.35 32.31
C SER A 202 -39.90 -50.22 33.26
N LEU A 203 -39.71 -50.52 34.55
CA LEU A 203 -39.19 -49.54 35.53
C LEU A 203 -37.75 -49.12 35.21
N SER A 204 -36.90 -50.04 34.74
CA SER A 204 -35.52 -49.72 34.36
C SER A 204 -35.47 -48.83 33.11
N LEU A 205 -36.31 -49.10 32.11
CA LEU A 205 -36.39 -48.36 30.86
C LEU A 205 -36.96 -46.96 31.09
N LEU A 206 -37.99 -46.85 31.93
CA LEU A 206 -38.57 -45.58 32.39
C LEU A 206 -37.54 -44.75 33.18
N SER A 207 -36.70 -45.37 34.00
CA SER A 207 -35.57 -44.68 34.66
C SER A 207 -34.52 -44.14 33.69
N SER A 208 -34.27 -44.86 32.58
CA SER A 208 -33.31 -44.45 31.55
C SER A 208 -33.88 -43.33 30.66
N GLN A 209 -35.17 -43.42 30.31
CA GLN A 209 -35.87 -42.42 29.52
C GLN A 209 -36.09 -41.13 30.32
N THR A 210 -36.45 -41.21 31.60
CA THR A 210 -36.55 -40.03 32.47
C THR A 210 -35.20 -39.32 32.62
N LYS A 211 -34.08 -40.06 32.70
CA LYS A 211 -32.73 -39.47 32.67
C LYS A 211 -32.43 -38.77 31.34
N LYS A 212 -32.73 -39.40 30.19
CA LYS A 212 -32.55 -38.78 28.87
C LYS A 212 -33.43 -37.54 28.69
N ALA A 213 -34.72 -37.62 29.06
CA ALA A 213 -35.64 -36.49 29.05
C ALA A 213 -35.16 -35.35 29.96
N SER A 214 -34.61 -35.66 31.13
CA SER A 214 -34.04 -34.63 32.02
C SER A 214 -32.78 -33.96 31.45
N LYS A 215 -31.97 -34.67 30.67
CA LYS A 215 -30.80 -34.11 29.97
C LYS A 215 -31.23 -33.21 28.81
N LEU A 216 -32.10 -33.73 27.94
CA LEU A 216 -32.68 -32.96 26.84
C LEU A 216 -33.38 -31.68 27.33
N LYS A 217 -34.11 -31.75 28.44
CA LYS A 217 -34.75 -30.57 29.03
C LYS A 217 -33.73 -29.54 29.51
N LYS A 218 -32.64 -29.97 30.15
CA LYS A 218 -31.52 -29.07 30.52
C LYS A 218 -30.86 -28.45 29.28
N ASP A 219 -30.67 -29.22 28.21
CA ASP A 219 -30.07 -28.71 26.98
C ASP A 219 -31.01 -27.70 26.30
N ILE A 220 -32.33 -27.96 26.27
CA ILE A 220 -33.35 -27.02 25.77
C ILE A 220 -33.33 -25.72 26.58
N ASP A 221 -33.30 -25.81 27.91
CA ASP A 221 -33.25 -24.63 28.79
C ASP A 221 -31.96 -23.81 28.55
N GLN A 222 -30.82 -24.49 28.32
CA GLN A 222 -29.56 -23.84 27.96
C GLN A 222 -29.64 -23.16 26.59
N PHE A 223 -30.16 -23.83 25.56
CA PHE A 223 -30.31 -23.25 24.23
C PHE A 223 -31.29 -22.09 24.21
N GLN A 224 -32.38 -22.16 24.99
CA GLN A 224 -33.33 -21.05 25.16
C GLN A 224 -32.66 -19.82 25.80
N ALA A 225 -31.81 -20.02 26.83
CA ALA A 225 -31.06 -18.93 27.44
C ALA A 225 -30.05 -18.28 26.46
N VAL A 226 -29.35 -19.09 25.66
CA VAL A 226 -28.43 -18.60 24.62
C VAL A 226 -29.19 -17.86 23.51
N TYR A 227 -30.37 -18.35 23.14
CA TYR A 227 -31.22 -17.71 22.13
C TYR A 227 -31.69 -16.33 22.57
N GLU A 228 -32.21 -16.18 23.79
CA GLU A 228 -32.65 -14.87 24.30
C GLU A 228 -31.48 -13.88 24.42
N HIS A 229 -30.31 -14.32 24.89
CA HIS A 229 -29.13 -13.46 24.91
C HIS A 229 -28.69 -13.00 23.51
N LYS A 230 -28.66 -13.90 22.51
CA LYS A 230 -28.33 -13.52 21.13
C LYS A 230 -29.37 -12.58 20.51
N LYS A 231 -30.65 -12.74 20.87
CA LYS A 231 -31.74 -11.89 20.43
C LYS A 231 -31.64 -10.48 21.02
N GLU A 232 -31.20 -10.34 22.27
CA GLU A 232 -30.90 -9.03 22.87
C GLU A 232 -29.72 -8.35 22.18
N GLN A 233 -28.62 -9.07 21.94
CA GLN A 233 -27.47 -8.54 21.19
C GLN A 233 -27.85 -8.09 19.77
N LEU A 234 -28.70 -8.88 19.09
CA LEU A 234 -29.18 -8.54 17.76
C LEU A 234 -30.03 -7.26 17.78
N LYS A 235 -30.87 -7.05 18.80
CA LYS A 235 -31.62 -5.79 18.96
C LYS A 235 -30.70 -4.60 19.16
N GLU A 236 -29.69 -4.73 20.03
CA GLU A 236 -28.72 -3.67 20.29
C GLU A 236 -27.96 -3.27 19.00
N THR A 237 -27.47 -4.26 18.25
CA THR A 237 -26.79 -3.98 16.96
C THR A 237 -27.72 -3.35 15.92
N ILE A 238 -29.01 -3.74 15.86
CA ILE A 238 -29.99 -3.11 14.97
C ILE A 238 -30.22 -1.65 15.34
N ASP A 239 -30.31 -1.34 16.63
CA ASP A 239 -30.52 0.04 17.09
C ASP A 239 -29.28 0.92 16.85
N GLU A 240 -28.07 0.36 16.97
CA GLU A 240 -26.84 1.03 16.55
C GLU A 240 -26.82 1.33 15.06
N VAL A 241 -27.20 0.35 14.21
CA VAL A 241 -27.28 0.53 12.75
C VAL A 241 -28.27 1.62 12.40
N LYS A 242 -29.48 1.62 13.00
CA LYS A 242 -30.48 2.68 12.79
C LYS A 242 -29.96 4.06 13.18
N LYS A 243 -29.25 4.15 14.31
CA LYS A 243 -28.62 5.41 14.74
C LYS A 243 -27.62 5.92 13.70
N ARG A 244 -26.74 5.04 13.20
CA ARG A 244 -25.75 5.39 12.17
C ARG A 244 -26.41 5.78 10.85
N GLU A 245 -27.49 5.12 10.48
CA GLU A 245 -28.24 5.42 9.26
C GLU A 245 -28.92 6.79 9.34
N ASN A 246 -29.50 7.15 10.49
CA ASN A 246 -30.04 8.49 10.74
C ASN A 246 -28.94 9.57 10.69
N GLU A 247 -27.78 9.33 11.32
CA GLU A 247 -26.63 10.24 11.25
C GLU A 247 -26.18 10.47 9.79
N LYS A 248 -26.08 9.40 9.01
CA LYS A 248 -25.75 9.46 7.58
C LYS A 248 -26.80 10.28 6.80
N GLN A 249 -28.09 10.02 7.01
CA GLN A 249 -29.17 10.74 6.33
C GLN A 249 -29.15 12.24 6.67
N CYS A 250 -28.92 12.61 7.92
CA CYS A 250 -28.76 14.01 8.32
C CYS A 250 -27.57 14.67 7.61
N CYS A 251 -26.41 14.00 7.54
CA CYS A 251 -25.25 14.51 6.81
C CYS A 251 -25.50 14.66 5.30
N GLU A 252 -26.18 13.70 4.68
CA GLU A 252 -26.53 13.77 3.26
C GLU A 252 -27.54 14.86 2.97
N ALA A 253 -28.54 15.06 3.84
CA ALA A 253 -29.51 16.15 3.72
C ALA A 253 -28.81 17.50 3.82
N PHE A 254 -27.90 17.67 4.79
CA PHE A 254 -27.09 18.88 4.94
C PHE A 254 -26.22 19.14 3.70
N ALA A 255 -25.58 18.10 3.15
CA ALA A 255 -24.79 18.21 1.93
C ALA A 255 -25.65 18.61 0.72
N LYS A 256 -26.84 18.00 0.57
CA LYS A 256 -27.79 18.34 -0.50
C LYS A 256 -28.33 19.76 -0.35
N GLU A 257 -28.64 20.20 0.86
CA GLU A 257 -29.08 21.58 1.12
C GLU A 257 -27.97 22.59 0.85
N ALA A 258 -26.72 22.27 1.19
CA ALA A 258 -25.56 23.08 0.83
C ALA A 258 -25.38 23.17 -0.71
N ILE A 259 -25.55 22.06 -1.44
CA ILE A 259 -25.50 22.03 -2.91
C ILE A 259 -26.67 22.81 -3.52
N HIS A 260 -27.88 22.65 -2.99
CA HIS A 260 -29.07 23.35 -3.47
C HIS A 260 -28.96 24.87 -3.22
N THR A 261 -28.45 25.25 -2.05
CA THR A 261 -28.12 26.65 -1.72
C THR A 261 -27.04 27.19 -2.65
N ARG A 262 -26.03 26.37 -3.02
CA ARG A 262 -25.00 26.73 -4.02
C ARG A 262 -25.63 27.01 -5.39
N GLN A 263 -26.59 26.19 -5.85
CA GLN A 263 -27.26 26.35 -7.15
C GLN A 263 -28.23 27.54 -7.19
N LEU A 264 -28.95 27.82 -6.10
CA LEU A 264 -29.85 28.98 -6.00
C LEU A 264 -29.09 30.31 -5.86
N SER A 265 -27.89 30.30 -5.26
CA SER A 265 -27.10 31.51 -5.00
C SER A 265 -26.24 31.99 -6.18
N THR A 266 -26.43 31.44 -7.39
CA THR A 266 -25.66 31.74 -8.61
C THR A 266 -25.83 33.20 -9.11
N MET A 267 -26.59 34.03 -8.40
CA MET A 267 -26.81 35.45 -8.70
C MET A 267 -26.01 36.37 -7.74
N ASN A 268 -24.79 36.70 -8.18
CA ASN A 268 -23.99 37.91 -7.90
C ASN A 268 -23.05 38.07 -6.69
N GLU A 269 -23.25 37.50 -5.49
CA GLU A 269 -22.31 37.81 -4.36
C GLU A 269 -21.46 36.64 -3.84
N LYS A 270 -21.98 35.40 -3.84
CA LYS A 270 -21.22 34.23 -3.36
C LYS A 270 -20.21 33.68 -4.37
N TYR A 271 -20.39 33.94 -5.67
CA TYR A 271 -19.45 33.52 -6.71
C TYR A 271 -18.03 34.05 -6.45
N LYS A 272 -17.90 35.26 -5.89
CA LYS A 272 -16.60 35.82 -5.48
C LYS A 272 -15.94 35.05 -4.35
N LYS A 273 -16.71 34.56 -3.37
CA LYS A 273 -16.20 33.75 -2.26
C LYS A 273 -15.78 32.36 -2.73
N GLU A 274 -16.52 31.75 -3.64
CA GLU A 274 -16.18 30.46 -4.23
C GLU A 274 -14.93 30.54 -5.09
N GLN A 275 -14.82 31.58 -5.94
CA GLN A 275 -13.59 31.86 -6.69
C GLN A 275 -12.41 32.12 -5.75
N SER A 276 -12.62 32.85 -4.64
CA SER A 276 -11.56 33.04 -3.64
C SER A 276 -11.20 31.73 -2.94
N GLY A 277 -12.17 30.86 -2.66
CA GLY A 277 -11.94 29.55 -2.05
C GLY A 277 -11.18 28.60 -2.98
N LEU A 278 -11.57 28.55 -4.26
CA LEU A 278 -10.86 27.80 -5.30
C LEU A 278 -9.43 28.33 -5.49
N TRP A 279 -9.25 29.65 -5.43
CA TRP A 279 -7.93 30.27 -5.47
C TRP A 279 -7.09 29.88 -4.26
N TYR A 280 -7.63 29.96 -3.03
CA TYR A 280 -6.93 29.52 -1.81
C TYR A 280 -6.61 28.03 -1.83
N GLN A 281 -7.51 27.19 -2.35
CA GLN A 281 -7.28 25.76 -2.47
C GLN A 281 -6.18 25.46 -3.49
N SER A 282 -6.22 26.10 -4.66
CA SER A 282 -5.16 25.98 -5.67
C SER A 282 -3.81 26.49 -5.15
N LEU A 283 -3.83 27.58 -4.36
CA LEU A 283 -2.64 28.14 -3.72
C LEU A 283 -2.08 27.19 -2.66
N LEU A 284 -2.94 26.58 -1.83
CA LEU A 284 -2.54 25.57 -0.85
C LEU A 284 -1.97 24.33 -1.54
N ASP A 285 -2.57 23.87 -2.63
CA ASP A 285 -2.07 22.74 -3.42
C ASP A 285 -0.69 23.05 -4.02
N LEU A 286 -0.50 24.25 -4.58
CA LEU A 286 0.82 24.69 -5.07
C LEU A 286 1.85 24.81 -3.94
N GLN A 287 1.49 25.38 -2.80
CA GLN A 287 2.41 25.54 -1.68
C GLN A 287 2.78 24.18 -1.06
N THR A 288 1.81 23.28 -0.90
CA THR A 288 2.05 21.93 -0.38
C THR A 288 2.91 21.10 -1.33
N THR A 289 2.72 21.22 -2.65
CA THR A 289 3.59 20.56 -3.64
C THR A 289 4.99 21.16 -3.69
N LEU A 290 5.12 22.50 -3.69
CA LEU A 290 6.41 23.18 -3.68
C LEU A 290 7.25 22.83 -2.44
N LEU A 291 6.61 22.87 -1.26
CA LEU A 291 7.23 22.54 0.01
C LEU A 291 7.30 21.01 0.26
N GLN A 292 6.67 20.21 -0.60
CA GLN A 292 6.53 18.77 -0.49
C GLN A 292 5.96 18.33 0.89
N ILE A 293 4.99 19.08 1.40
CA ILE A 293 4.24 18.77 2.62
C ILE A 293 3.23 17.67 2.28
N LYS A 294 3.34 16.50 2.90
CA LYS A 294 2.42 15.36 2.64
C LYS A 294 1.23 15.31 3.58
N ASN A 295 1.47 15.58 4.85
CA ASN A 295 0.45 15.55 5.90
C ASN A 295 0.50 16.92 6.56
N PHE A 296 -0.62 17.63 6.57
CA PHE A 296 -0.83 18.83 7.36
C PHE A 296 -2.02 18.56 8.27
N ARG A 297 -1.78 18.47 9.58
CA ARG A 297 -2.83 18.29 10.58
C ARG A 297 -2.79 19.49 11.52
N TYR A 298 -3.92 20.18 11.59
CA TYR A 298 -4.16 21.22 12.57
C TYR A 298 -5.07 20.61 13.64
N ASP A 299 -4.58 20.51 14.87
CA ASP A 299 -5.45 20.13 15.98
C ASP A 299 -6.13 21.41 16.50
N ASN A 300 -7.45 21.49 16.38
CA ASN A 300 -8.21 22.64 16.89
C ASN A 300 -8.17 22.73 18.43
N SER A 301 -7.82 21.63 19.10
CA SER A 301 -7.91 21.48 20.55
C SER A 301 -6.57 21.73 21.25
N GLN A 302 -5.48 21.56 20.51
CA GLN A 302 -4.11 21.69 20.99
C GLN A 302 -3.42 22.59 19.99
N GLU A 303 -2.90 23.73 20.42
CA GLU A 303 -2.21 24.74 19.64
C GLU A 303 -0.96 24.17 18.91
N ARG A 304 -1.17 23.22 18.00
CA ARG A 304 -0.16 22.32 17.47
C ARG A 304 -0.48 22.06 16.01
N ILE A 305 0.54 22.26 15.17
CA ILE A 305 0.48 21.97 13.75
C ILE A 305 1.51 20.88 13.46
N ASP A 306 1.02 19.75 12.99
CA ASP A 306 1.85 18.62 12.61
C ASP A 306 1.97 18.57 11.09
N LEU A 307 3.20 18.69 10.59
CA LEU A 307 3.48 18.64 9.16
C LEU A 307 4.62 17.68 8.82
N THR A 308 4.53 16.99 7.69
CA THR A 308 5.58 16.07 7.22
C THR A 308 6.17 16.56 5.91
N LEU A 309 7.44 16.95 5.91
CA LEU A 309 8.17 17.37 4.72
C LEU A 309 8.86 16.18 4.04
N LYS A 310 8.81 16.12 2.71
CA LYS A 310 9.66 15.20 1.94
C LYS A 310 11.01 15.89 1.69
N THR A 311 12.08 15.28 2.18
CA THR A 311 13.46 15.73 1.93
C THR A 311 14.20 14.69 1.08
N ARG A 312 15.37 15.06 0.53
CA ARG A 312 16.22 14.13 -0.25
C ARG A 312 16.66 12.89 0.55
N LYS A 313 16.62 12.95 1.88
CA LYS A 313 17.04 11.87 2.79
C LYS A 313 15.88 11.10 3.45
N GLY A 314 14.63 11.47 3.17
CA GLY A 314 13.45 10.83 3.74
C GLY A 314 12.34 11.81 4.15
N HIS A 315 11.32 11.30 4.83
CA HIS A 315 10.24 12.10 5.40
C HIS A 315 10.64 12.67 6.75
N LEU A 316 10.47 13.98 6.92
CA LEU A 316 10.80 14.71 8.15
C LEU A 316 9.51 15.21 8.81
N PRO A 317 9.08 14.61 9.93
CA PRO A 317 7.98 15.14 10.72
C PRO A 317 8.43 16.39 11.48
N ILE A 318 7.62 17.43 11.42
CA ILE A 318 7.80 18.71 12.10
C ILE A 318 6.54 18.99 12.91
N HIS A 319 6.74 19.32 14.17
CA HIS A 319 5.70 19.65 15.13
C HIS A 319 5.87 21.11 15.54
N LEU A 320 4.94 21.97 15.12
CA LEU A 320 4.94 23.38 15.49
C LEU A 320 3.97 23.58 16.66
N PHE A 321 4.41 24.27 17.70
CA PHE A 321 3.62 24.60 18.87
C PHE A 321 3.33 26.10 18.86
N PHE A 322 2.08 26.43 19.11
CA PHE A 322 1.56 27.78 19.23
C PHE A 322 1.07 27.98 20.67
N LYS A 323 1.04 29.22 21.12
CA LYS A 323 0.47 29.62 22.41
C LYS A 323 -0.21 30.95 22.26
N ASN A 324 -1.51 31.02 22.57
CA ASN A 324 -2.37 32.18 22.35
C ASN A 324 -2.31 32.71 20.90
N GLY A 325 -2.21 31.80 19.92
CA GLY A 325 -2.08 32.14 18.50
C GLY A 325 -0.71 32.65 18.06
N LEU A 326 0.28 32.73 18.96
CA LEU A 326 1.67 33.07 18.63
C LEU A 326 2.51 31.79 18.52
N PHE A 327 3.43 31.75 17.57
CA PHE A 327 4.40 30.65 17.47
C PHE A 327 5.24 30.58 18.76
N HIS A 328 5.27 29.41 19.39
CA HIS A 328 6.01 29.17 20.63
C HIS A 328 7.30 28.39 20.37
N ASP A 329 7.20 27.23 19.71
CA ASP A 329 8.35 26.34 19.50
C ASP A 329 8.13 25.40 18.29
N ALA A 330 9.22 24.80 17.79
CA ALA A 330 9.18 23.79 16.74
C ALA A 330 10.07 22.60 17.10
N CYS A 331 9.48 21.41 17.18
CA CYS A 331 10.21 20.15 17.35
C CYS A 331 10.30 19.42 16.01
N VAL A 332 11.47 18.82 15.77
CA VAL A 332 11.69 17.91 14.64
C VAL A 332 12.11 16.57 15.22
N ASP A 333 11.30 15.55 15.01
CA ASP A 333 11.66 14.20 15.40
C ASP A 333 12.66 13.67 14.36
N LEU A 334 13.93 13.99 14.59
CA LEU A 334 15.03 13.36 13.87
C LEU A 334 14.95 11.88 14.22
N ASN A 335 14.53 11.06 13.25
CA ASN A 335 14.49 9.60 13.34
C ASN A 335 15.93 9.02 13.34
N ILE A 336 16.77 9.55 14.21
CA ILE A 336 18.14 9.18 14.46
C ILE A 336 18.11 8.63 15.88
N ASP A 337 18.33 7.31 16.03
CA ASP A 337 18.62 6.74 17.35
C ASP A 337 19.88 7.41 17.88
N ILE A 338 19.70 8.45 18.70
CA ILE A 338 20.78 9.23 19.29
C ILE A 338 21.69 8.29 20.08
N GLU A 339 21.12 7.32 20.79
CA GLU A 339 21.87 6.31 21.56
C GLU A 339 22.71 5.37 20.68
N LYS A 340 22.15 4.90 19.56
CA LYS A 340 22.87 4.05 18.61
C LYS A 340 23.99 4.81 17.92
N THR A 341 23.75 6.07 17.60
CA THR A 341 24.75 6.95 16.95
C THR A 341 25.85 7.35 17.93
N LEU A 342 25.49 7.67 19.18
CA LEU A 342 26.43 7.95 20.27
C LEU A 342 27.26 6.72 20.65
N SER A 343 26.66 5.53 20.71
CA SER A 343 27.40 4.29 20.99
C SER A 343 28.38 3.94 19.88
N GLN A 344 28.00 4.14 18.61
CA GLN A 344 28.92 3.99 17.48
C GLN A 344 30.05 5.05 17.50
N ALA A 345 29.73 6.30 17.87
CA ALA A 345 30.72 7.37 18.02
C ALA A 345 31.71 7.10 19.17
N LYS A 346 31.25 6.47 20.26
CA LYS A 346 32.09 6.10 21.42
C LYS A 346 33.10 4.98 21.12
N GLN A 347 32.96 4.24 20.01
CA GLN A 347 33.89 3.16 19.68
C GLN A 347 35.23 3.73 19.13
N PRO A 348 36.38 3.42 19.75
CA PRO A 348 37.67 3.81 19.21
C PRO A 348 38.13 2.90 18.06
N ARG A 349 39.16 3.37 17.35
CA ARG A 349 40.00 2.60 16.43
C ARG A 349 41.46 2.77 16.84
N TYR A 350 42.24 1.72 16.63
CA TYR A 350 43.66 1.66 16.96
C TYR A 350 44.47 1.48 15.69
N LEU A 351 45.29 2.47 15.34
CA LEU A 351 46.20 2.45 14.21
C LEU A 351 47.57 1.99 14.69
N VAL A 352 48.09 0.91 14.13
CA VAL A 352 49.49 0.50 14.32
C VAL A 352 50.31 1.17 13.23
N PHE A 353 51.34 1.92 13.62
CA PHE A 353 52.19 2.66 12.69
C PHE A 353 53.67 2.39 12.96
N GLN A 354 54.49 2.60 11.95
CA GLN A 354 55.94 2.49 11.97
C GLN A 354 56.54 3.73 11.31
N ILE A 355 57.56 4.29 11.95
CA ILE A 355 58.30 5.46 11.46
C ILE A 355 59.62 4.99 10.87
N PHE A 356 59.89 5.41 9.65
CA PHE A 356 61.18 5.20 8.99
C PHE A 356 61.91 6.53 8.86
N TYR A 357 63.18 6.56 9.23
CA TYR A 357 64.04 7.73 9.02
C TYR A 357 64.76 7.59 7.67
N GLU A 358 64.77 8.66 6.88
CA GLU A 358 65.32 8.64 5.52
C GLU A 358 66.83 8.31 5.52
N ASP A 359 67.58 8.75 6.52
CA ASP A 359 69.01 8.45 6.68
C ASP A 359 69.29 6.93 6.81
N GLN A 360 68.35 6.19 7.41
CA GLN A 360 68.42 4.72 7.54
C GLN A 360 67.98 4.00 6.26
N LEU A 361 67.02 4.59 5.51
CA LEU A 361 66.57 4.04 4.24
C LEU A 361 67.63 4.20 3.16
N ILE A 362 68.24 5.39 3.05
CA ILE A 362 69.28 5.68 2.04
C ILE A 362 70.52 4.80 2.27
N SER A 363 70.93 4.58 3.53
CA SER A 363 72.04 3.68 3.86
C SER A 363 71.74 2.21 3.51
N SER A 364 70.48 1.77 3.60
CA SER A 364 70.08 0.42 3.14
C SER A 364 70.03 0.27 1.61
N LEU A 365 69.72 1.34 0.88
CA LEU A 365 69.58 1.35 -0.59
C LEU A 365 70.92 1.57 -1.32
N THR A 366 71.86 2.31 -0.74
CA THR A 366 73.16 2.68 -1.36
C THR A 366 74.28 1.67 -1.11
N GLY A 367 73.93 0.42 -0.74
CA GLY A 367 74.85 -0.67 -0.41
C GLY A 367 75.84 -1.08 -1.51
N THR A 368 76.86 -0.26 -1.75
CA THR A 368 78.17 -0.70 -2.19
C THR A 368 79.13 -0.51 -1.01
N VAL A 369 79.49 -1.62 -0.36
CA VAL A 369 80.79 -1.96 0.25
C VAL A 369 80.57 -3.09 1.29
N ARG A 370 80.87 -4.31 0.81
CA ARG A 370 81.37 -5.55 1.47
C ARG A 370 80.74 -6.01 2.80
N PRO A 371 80.43 -7.33 2.94
CA PRO A 371 80.01 -7.91 4.20
C PRO A 371 81.24 -8.04 5.11
N LYS A 372 81.38 -7.13 6.08
CA LYS A 372 82.18 -7.41 7.28
C LYS A 372 81.20 -7.77 8.38
N LYS A 373 81.25 -9.04 8.81
CA LYS A 373 80.63 -9.64 9.99
C LYS A 373 79.67 -8.68 10.71
N ALA A 374 78.39 -8.74 10.35
CA ALA A 374 77.33 -8.02 11.04
C ALA A 374 77.06 -8.67 12.41
N SER A 375 78.02 -8.55 13.31
CA SER A 375 77.77 -8.66 14.75
C SER A 375 76.87 -7.48 15.15
N ALA A 376 75.66 -7.82 15.58
CA ALA A 376 74.80 -7.06 16.49
C ALA A 376 74.64 -5.55 16.21
N SER A 377 73.43 -5.18 15.77
CA SER A 377 72.71 -3.91 16.00
C SER A 377 72.27 -3.16 14.73
N ASN A 378 71.18 -3.61 14.11
CA ASN A 378 70.23 -2.65 13.48
C ASN A 378 69.25 -2.07 14.52
N SER A 379 69.53 -2.29 15.81
CA SER A 379 68.99 -1.58 16.96
C SER A 379 69.98 -0.56 17.55
N ARG A 380 70.89 -0.02 16.74
CA ARG A 380 71.63 1.17 17.15
C ARG A 380 70.68 2.36 17.05
N LEU A 381 70.38 2.95 18.20
CA LEU A 381 70.02 4.36 18.29
C LEU A 381 70.89 5.17 17.31
N PRO A 382 70.36 6.20 16.62
CA PRO A 382 71.19 7.06 15.81
C PRO A 382 72.32 7.63 16.67
N ASP A 383 73.56 7.18 16.42
CA ASP A 383 74.76 7.76 17.00
C ASP A 383 74.88 9.18 16.42
N GLY A 384 74.47 10.16 17.22
CA GLY A 384 74.45 11.58 16.86
C GLY A 384 73.15 12.26 17.28
N ALA A 385 73.04 12.62 18.57
CA ALA A 385 72.01 13.51 19.11
C ALA A 385 70.55 13.21 18.71
N SER A 386 70.14 11.95 18.67
CA SER A 386 68.73 11.60 18.44
C SER A 386 67.90 11.99 19.66
N ILE A 387 67.16 13.09 19.53
CA ILE A 387 66.14 13.53 20.48
C ILE A 387 65.17 12.36 20.68
N ILE A 388 65.09 11.84 21.91
CA ILE A 388 64.16 10.77 22.26
C ILE A 388 62.74 11.31 22.06
N LEU A 389 62.06 10.85 21.01
CA LEU A 389 60.69 11.25 20.72
C LEU A 389 59.76 10.77 21.82
N LYS A 390 59.21 11.71 22.59
CA LYS A 390 58.18 11.39 23.58
C LYS A 390 56.83 11.16 22.88
N PRO A 391 55.96 10.31 23.45
CA PRO A 391 54.61 10.12 22.94
C PRO A 391 53.79 11.42 22.90
N SER A 392 54.02 12.35 23.84
CA SER A 392 53.39 13.68 23.84
C SER A 392 53.72 14.46 22.58
N ASP A 393 54.99 14.47 22.20
CA ASP A 393 55.52 15.30 21.13
C ASP A 393 55.02 14.75 19.79
N LEU A 394 55.02 13.43 19.64
CA LEU A 394 54.43 12.77 18.48
C LEU A 394 52.92 13.05 18.36
N SER A 395 52.19 13.13 19.47
CA SER A 395 50.76 13.45 19.43
C SER A 395 50.50 14.89 18.98
N ASN A 396 51.35 15.82 19.40
CA ASN A 396 51.26 17.23 19.03
C ASN A 396 51.61 17.43 17.55
N ILE A 397 52.68 16.79 17.08
CA ILE A 397 53.09 16.83 15.68
C ILE A 397 51.97 16.31 14.77
N ILE A 398 51.33 15.18 15.12
CA ILE A 398 50.23 14.65 14.32
C ILE A 398 49.04 15.63 14.32
N LYS A 399 48.72 16.25 15.46
CA LYS A 399 47.63 17.23 15.57
C LYS A 399 47.92 18.51 14.77
N GLU A 400 49.16 18.95 14.74
CA GLU A 400 49.63 20.09 13.95
C GLU A 400 49.53 19.77 12.45
N HIS A 401 49.99 18.60 12.01
CA HIS A 401 49.83 18.18 10.62
C HIS A 401 48.37 17.95 10.21
N VAL A 402 47.51 17.55 11.14
CA VAL A 402 46.06 17.52 10.88
C VAL A 402 45.52 18.93 10.66
N HIS A 403 45.92 19.90 11.49
CA HIS A 403 45.53 21.31 11.33
C HIS A 403 46.05 21.90 10.01
N LEU A 404 47.32 21.67 9.66
CA LEU A 404 47.91 22.18 8.42
C LEU A 404 47.23 21.64 7.16
N ASN A 405 46.81 20.37 7.15
CA ASN A 405 46.23 19.74 5.96
C ASN A 405 44.69 19.83 5.89
N PHE A 406 44.00 19.81 7.04
CA PHE A 406 42.54 19.73 7.13
C PHE A 406 41.88 20.91 7.86
N GLY A 407 42.66 21.91 8.26
CA GLY A 407 42.21 23.13 8.92
C GLY A 407 41.71 22.92 10.35
N ASP A 408 41.10 23.97 10.90
CA ASP A 408 40.51 23.99 12.24
C ASP A 408 39.43 22.92 12.43
N TRP A 409 38.67 22.65 11.37
CA TRP A 409 37.63 21.62 11.37
C TRP A 409 38.21 20.22 11.65
N GLY A 410 39.25 19.83 10.92
CA GLY A 410 39.91 18.54 11.12
C GLY A 410 40.58 18.45 12.50
N HIS A 411 41.23 19.54 12.92
CA HIS A 411 41.88 19.61 14.23
C HIS A 411 40.88 19.45 15.37
N GLY A 412 39.74 20.15 15.34
CA GLY A 412 38.72 20.08 16.38
C GLY A 412 38.10 18.69 16.58
N LEU A 413 37.89 17.95 15.48
CA LEU A 413 37.34 16.59 15.53
C LEU A 413 38.32 15.57 16.13
N VAL A 414 39.62 15.76 15.86
CA VAL A 414 40.68 14.81 16.23
C VAL A 414 41.28 15.14 17.59
N ALA A 415 41.31 16.41 18.00
CA ALA A 415 42.04 16.88 19.19
C ALA A 415 41.66 16.17 20.48
N SER A 416 40.36 15.89 20.68
CA SER A 416 39.82 15.22 21.87
C SER A 416 40.00 13.69 21.86
N SER A 417 40.07 13.09 20.67
CA SER A 417 40.02 11.63 20.50
C SER A 417 41.37 10.98 20.19
N LEU A 418 42.35 11.77 19.72
CA LEU A 418 43.69 11.31 19.38
C LEU A 418 44.56 11.13 20.63
N ASN A 419 45.03 9.91 20.86
CA ASN A 419 45.95 9.60 21.95
C ASN A 419 46.91 8.46 21.57
N ILE A 420 48.21 8.65 21.76
CA ILE A 420 49.22 7.61 21.54
C ILE A 420 49.28 6.71 22.77
N LYS A 421 48.90 5.44 22.59
CA LYS A 421 48.86 4.45 23.67
C LYS A 421 50.19 3.77 23.91
N TYR A 422 50.95 3.58 22.85
CA TYR A 422 52.25 2.94 22.91
C TYR A 422 53.13 3.53 21.81
N TYR A 423 54.38 3.79 22.12
CA TYR A 423 55.41 4.11 21.14
C TYR A 423 56.75 3.64 21.71
N SER A 424 57.49 2.88 20.92
CA SER A 424 58.85 2.47 21.26
C SER A 424 59.84 3.20 20.36
N PRO A 425 60.70 4.07 20.93
CA PRO A 425 61.77 4.72 20.16
C PRO A 425 62.76 3.73 19.54
N ALA A 426 62.95 2.56 20.16
CA ALA A 426 63.92 1.56 19.69
C ALA A 426 63.46 0.85 18.41
N THR A 427 62.18 0.55 18.28
CA THR A 427 61.62 -0.09 17.07
C THR A 427 60.94 0.90 16.13
N CYS A 428 60.79 2.15 16.55
CA CYS A 428 60.06 3.20 15.83
C CYS A 428 58.60 2.84 15.51
N MET A 429 57.99 1.97 16.31
CA MET A 429 56.61 1.51 16.13
C MET A 429 55.72 2.00 17.26
N GLY A 430 54.44 2.26 16.94
CA GLY A 430 53.47 2.73 17.92
C GLY A 430 52.03 2.36 17.61
N ILE A 431 51.19 2.54 18.63
CA ILE A 431 49.74 2.34 18.59
C ILE A 431 49.05 3.66 18.91
N LEU A 432 48.28 4.16 17.96
CA LEU A 432 47.51 5.40 18.06
C LEU A 432 46.03 5.08 18.22
N ARG A 433 45.37 5.65 19.24
CA ARG A 433 43.92 5.59 19.43
C ARG A 433 43.25 6.81 18.81
N ILE A 434 42.13 6.61 18.12
CA ILE A 434 41.31 7.66 17.53
C ILE A 434 39.81 7.27 17.55
N ALA A 435 38.90 8.22 17.46
CA ALA A 435 37.47 7.94 17.25
C ALA A 435 37.23 7.21 15.92
N ARG A 436 36.28 6.26 15.89
CA ARG A 436 35.96 5.49 14.67
C ARG A 436 35.53 6.35 13.49
N GLN A 437 34.93 7.51 13.70
CA GLN A 437 34.47 8.36 12.60
C GLN A 437 35.63 9.07 11.87
N HIS A 438 36.77 9.29 12.55
CA HIS A 438 37.83 10.18 12.06
C HIS A 438 39.18 9.49 11.80
N TYR A 439 39.26 8.15 11.92
CA TYR A 439 40.54 7.43 11.72
C TYR A 439 41.13 7.60 10.32
N ARG A 440 40.30 7.77 9.28
CA ARG A 440 40.76 7.97 7.89
C ARG A 440 41.46 9.31 7.71
N LEU A 441 40.96 10.36 8.39
CA LEU A 441 41.56 11.69 8.37
C LEU A 441 42.95 11.65 9.02
N VAL A 442 43.06 10.99 10.17
CA VAL A 442 44.35 10.82 10.85
C VAL A 442 45.31 9.92 10.06
N TRP A 443 44.82 8.84 9.43
CA TRP A 443 45.65 8.03 8.53
C TRP A 443 46.22 8.88 7.39
N ALA A 444 45.39 9.65 6.69
CA ALA A 444 45.86 10.54 5.65
C ALA A 444 46.89 11.56 6.19
N ALA A 445 46.64 12.16 7.36
CA ALA A 445 47.60 13.07 7.99
C ALA A 445 48.96 12.39 8.28
N LEU A 446 48.96 11.16 8.80
CA LEU A 446 50.19 10.40 9.08
C LEU A 446 51.03 10.20 7.82
N THR A 447 50.41 9.89 6.68
CA THR A 447 51.13 9.70 5.42
C THR A 447 51.72 10.99 4.84
N LEU A 448 51.23 12.16 5.30
CA LEU A 448 51.68 13.47 4.85
C LEU A 448 52.78 14.07 5.75
N VAL A 449 53.09 13.44 6.88
CA VAL A 449 54.18 13.87 7.76
C VAL A 449 55.51 13.59 7.08
N LYS A 450 56.26 14.66 6.74
CA LYS A 450 57.57 14.56 6.07
C LYS A 450 58.75 14.81 7.02
N MET A 451 58.53 15.58 8.09
CA MET A 451 59.59 16.04 9.00
C MET A 451 59.16 15.84 10.45
N VAL A 452 60.01 15.24 11.26
CA VAL A 452 59.84 15.12 12.73
C VAL A 452 61.14 15.54 13.39
N HIS A 453 61.09 16.57 14.26
CA HIS A 453 62.27 17.12 14.96
C HIS A 453 63.48 17.37 14.05
N ASN A 454 63.22 17.98 12.88
CA ASN A 454 64.23 18.29 11.86
C ASN A 454 64.88 17.09 11.15
N GLN A 455 64.31 15.89 11.29
CA GLN A 455 64.69 14.69 10.55
C GLN A 455 63.61 14.33 9.52
N ARG A 456 64.03 13.91 8.32
CA ARG A 456 63.10 13.44 7.29
C ARG A 456 62.60 12.05 7.65
N VAL A 457 61.28 11.91 7.71
CA VAL A 457 60.64 10.65 8.10
C VAL A 457 59.52 10.27 7.14
N VAL A 458 59.29 8.97 7.06
CA VAL A 458 58.14 8.37 6.40
C VAL A 458 57.37 7.56 7.43
N ILE A 459 56.12 7.94 7.70
CA ILE A 459 55.25 7.19 8.60
C ILE A 459 54.36 6.26 7.80
N ARG A 460 54.49 4.96 8.06
CA ARG A 460 53.65 3.91 7.47
C ARG A 460 52.64 3.42 8.49
N VAL A 461 51.37 3.43 8.11
CA VAL A 461 50.31 2.72 8.84
C VAL A 461 50.30 1.26 8.42
N LEU A 462 50.49 0.34 9.36
CA LEU A 462 50.52 -1.10 9.10
C LEU A 462 49.11 -1.69 9.12
N ARG A 463 48.32 -1.43 10.18
CA ARG A 463 46.99 -2.01 10.36
C ARG A 463 46.07 -1.15 11.21
N VAL A 464 44.78 -1.18 10.88
CA VAL A 464 43.68 -0.60 11.69
C VAL A 464 42.99 -1.71 12.48
N ASN A 465 42.85 -1.52 13.79
CA ASN A 465 42.26 -2.48 14.72
C ASN A 465 41.05 -1.87 15.46
N GLY A 466 40.11 -2.73 15.85
CA GLY A 466 38.93 -2.33 16.65
C GLY A 466 39.22 -2.26 18.15
N THR A 467 40.05 -3.17 18.67
CA THR A 467 40.41 -3.26 20.09
C THR A 467 41.91 -3.13 20.29
N MET A 468 42.33 -2.68 21.48
CA MET A 468 43.74 -2.54 21.82
C MET A 468 44.46 -3.89 21.83
N LYS A 469 43.82 -4.95 22.37
CA LYS A 469 44.38 -6.31 22.39
C LYS A 469 44.69 -6.85 20.99
N SER A 470 43.80 -6.59 20.02
CA SER A 470 44.04 -6.98 18.61
C SER A 470 45.22 -6.22 18.00
N ALA A 471 45.37 -4.93 18.33
CA ALA A 471 46.51 -4.13 17.86
C ALA A 471 47.84 -4.60 18.47
N GLU A 472 47.83 -4.93 19.75
CA GLU A 472 49.00 -5.44 20.48
C GLU A 472 49.44 -6.82 19.97
N MET A 473 48.49 -7.75 19.79
CA MET A 473 48.77 -9.08 19.24
C MET A 473 49.39 -8.98 17.85
N TYR A 474 48.84 -8.12 16.98
CA TYR A 474 49.39 -7.86 15.66
C TYR A 474 50.80 -7.26 15.71
N LEU A 475 51.06 -6.33 16.64
CA LEU A 475 52.38 -5.73 16.81
C LEU A 475 53.42 -6.76 17.25
N ILE A 476 53.04 -7.67 18.16
CA ILE A 476 53.91 -8.77 18.62
C ILE A 476 54.22 -9.74 17.47
N GLU A 477 53.20 -10.13 16.71
CA GLU A 477 53.34 -11.00 15.53
C GLU A 477 54.27 -10.37 14.49
N HIS A 478 54.04 -9.11 14.13
CA HIS A 478 54.88 -8.39 13.17
C HIS A 478 56.34 -8.26 13.64
N ASN A 479 56.56 -7.99 14.93
CA ASN A 479 57.91 -7.94 15.49
C ASN A 479 58.60 -9.31 15.45
N ARG A 480 57.87 -10.40 15.69
CA ARG A 480 58.40 -11.77 15.56
C ARG A 480 58.80 -12.07 14.12
N ASP A 481 57.97 -11.69 13.16
CA ASP A 481 58.27 -11.89 11.73
C ASP A 481 59.52 -11.12 11.30
N LEU A 482 59.67 -9.86 11.74
CA LEU A 482 60.87 -9.07 11.50
C LEU A 482 62.12 -9.74 12.10
N LEU A 483 62.04 -10.25 13.33
CA LEU A 483 63.14 -10.97 13.96
C LEU A 483 63.50 -12.27 13.23
N LEU A 484 62.51 -13.01 12.71
CA LEU A 484 62.74 -14.22 11.93
C LEU A 484 63.41 -13.91 10.58
N GLN A 485 62.98 -12.85 9.89
CA GLN A 485 63.61 -12.38 8.66
C GLN A 485 65.06 -11.99 8.90
N HIS A 486 65.33 -11.26 9.98
CA HIS A 486 66.70 -10.87 10.36
C HIS A 486 67.56 -12.03 10.85
N LYS A 487 66.98 -13.11 11.37
CA LYS A 487 67.71 -14.32 11.78
C LYS A 487 68.02 -15.24 10.58
N SER A 488 67.22 -15.16 9.53
CA SER A 488 67.39 -15.96 8.31
C SER A 488 68.33 -15.32 7.28
N MET A 489 68.62 -14.02 7.40
CA MET A 489 69.71 -13.32 6.72
C MET A 489 71.00 -13.42 7.55
#